data_AF-A0A1B2YPL0-F1
#
_entry.id   AF-A0A1B2YPL0-F1
#
_cell.length_a   1.000
_cell.length_b   1.000
_cell.length_c   1.000
_cell.angle_alpha   90.00
_cell.angle_beta   90.00
_cell.angle_gamma   90.00
#
_symmetry.space_group_name_H-M   'P 1'
#
loop_
_entity.id
_entity.type
_entity.pdbx_description
1 polymer ?
#
loop_
_entity_poly.entity_id
_entity_poly.type
_entity_poly.pdbx_seq_one_letter_code
_entity_poly.pdbx_strand_id
1 'polypeptide(L)'
;MNINDNLLNFFVNQEFIALKEGESPFDFREKKFGKLKEHLRVSTQEELEDFLKIYLEKNWYQNLKGTGSYNLHKQAPEHPTFPGYWAFEVAAVVKIKGLDDSSFRDHKYYPDRLV
;
A
#
# COMPACT_ATOMS: atom_id res chain seq x y z
N MET A 1 4.29 -14.77 -15.55
CA MET A 1 3.88 -13.60 -14.75
C MET A 1 3.88 -14.03 -13.29
N ASN A 2 4.53 -13.28 -12.38
CA ASN A 2 4.67 -13.67 -10.97
C ASN A 2 3.37 -13.36 -10.20
N ILE A 3 2.89 -14.27 -9.34
CA ILE A 3 1.70 -14.05 -8.50
C ILE A 3 1.79 -12.76 -7.68
N ASN A 4 2.98 -12.41 -7.22
CA ASN A 4 3.22 -11.19 -6.42
C ASN A 4 2.97 -9.91 -7.24
N ASP A 5 3.37 -9.91 -8.52
CA ASP A 5 3.16 -8.77 -9.42
C ASP A 5 1.67 -8.57 -9.73
N ASN A 6 0.92 -9.67 -9.92
CA ASN A 6 -0.52 -9.61 -10.19
C ASN A 6 -1.30 -9.06 -9.00
N LEU A 7 -0.93 -9.47 -7.79
CA LEU A 7 -1.60 -9.03 -6.58
C LEU A 7 -1.32 -7.56 -6.27
N LEU A 8 -0.07 -7.12 -6.40
CA LEU A 8 0.26 -5.71 -6.22
C LEU A 8 -0.48 -4.86 -7.26
N ASN A 9 -0.55 -5.31 -8.51
CA ASN A 9 -1.33 -4.64 -9.54
C ASN A 9 -2.83 -4.60 -9.19
N PHE A 10 -3.39 -5.64 -8.58
CA PHE A 10 -4.79 -5.65 -8.15
C PHE A 10 -5.07 -4.56 -7.10
N PHE A 11 -4.29 -4.49 -6.02
CA PHE A 11 -4.50 -3.52 -4.95
C PHE A 11 -4.25 -2.08 -5.40
N VAL A 12 -3.17 -1.87 -6.17
CA VAL A 12 -2.86 -0.55 -6.70
C VAL A 12 -3.92 -0.09 -7.71
N ASN A 13 -4.57 -1.01 -8.43
CA ASN A 13 -5.68 -0.69 -9.31
C ASN A 13 -6.98 -0.28 -8.60
N GLN A 14 -7.18 -0.67 -7.34
CA GLN A 14 -8.34 -0.21 -6.55
C GLN A 14 -8.22 1.28 -6.19
N GLU A 15 -7.00 1.79 -5.99
CA GLU A 15 -6.76 3.20 -5.68
C GLU A 15 -6.85 4.13 -6.93
N PHE A 16 -6.94 3.57 -8.14
CA PHE A 16 -6.92 4.31 -9.41
C PHE A 16 -8.23 4.93 -9.86
N ILE A 17 -9.32 4.77 -9.12
CA ILE A 17 -10.60 5.40 -9.47
C ILE A 17 -10.52 6.95 -9.45
N ALA A 18 -9.40 7.53 -8.97
CA ALA A 18 -9.22 8.98 -8.85
C ALA A 18 -7.86 9.50 -9.35
N LEU A 19 -7.36 9.03 -10.51
CA LEU A 19 -6.25 9.71 -11.20
C LEU A 19 -6.69 11.07 -11.74
N LYS A 20 -5.80 12.06 -11.67
CA LYS A 20 -5.99 13.34 -12.37
C LYS A 20 -5.89 13.14 -13.88
N GLU A 21 -6.70 13.85 -14.65
CA GLU A 21 -6.62 13.83 -16.11
C GLU A 21 -5.18 14.12 -16.58
N GLY A 22 -4.63 13.22 -17.41
CA GLY A 22 -3.31 13.34 -18.02
C GLY A 22 -2.15 12.63 -17.31
N GLU A 23 -2.34 12.07 -16.10
CA GLU A 23 -1.30 11.24 -15.45
C GLU A 23 -1.42 9.78 -15.90
N SER A 24 -0.35 9.24 -16.48
CA SER A 24 -0.30 7.82 -16.86
C SER A 24 -0.44 6.95 -15.62
N PRO A 25 -1.40 5.99 -15.57
CA PRO A 25 -1.51 5.04 -14.47
C PRO A 25 -0.22 4.25 -14.26
N PHE A 26 0.56 4.03 -15.31
CA PHE A 26 1.85 3.36 -15.22
C PHE A 26 2.89 4.19 -14.48
N ASP A 27 3.04 5.47 -14.83
CA ASP A 27 4.03 6.36 -14.20
C ASP A 27 3.70 6.62 -12.73
N PHE A 28 2.40 6.74 -12.41
CA PHE A 28 1.94 6.82 -11.03
C PHE A 28 2.33 5.56 -10.24
N ARG A 29 2.06 4.37 -10.79
CA ARG A 29 2.40 3.08 -10.14
C ARG A 29 3.88 2.99 -9.83
N GLU A 30 4.72 3.23 -10.83
CA GLU A 30 6.16 3.10 -10.68
C GLU A 30 6.70 4.12 -9.67
N LYS A 31 6.23 5.37 -9.73
CA LYS A 31 6.66 6.42 -8.82
C LYS A 31 6.30 6.15 -7.35
N LYS A 32 5.12 5.58 -7.10
CA LYS A 32 4.58 5.39 -5.75
C LYS A 32 4.89 4.02 -5.15
N PHE A 33 4.87 2.97 -5.96
CA PHE A 33 4.98 1.57 -5.53
C PHE A 33 6.18 0.82 -6.12
N GLY A 34 7.01 1.46 -6.95
CA GLY A 34 8.19 0.84 -7.56
C GLY A 34 9.17 0.26 -6.53
N LYS A 35 9.40 0.97 -5.42
CA LYS A 35 10.26 0.47 -4.32
C LYS A 35 9.71 -0.81 -3.67
N LEU A 36 8.40 -0.89 -3.46
CA LEU A 36 7.77 -2.09 -2.93
C LEU A 36 7.92 -3.26 -3.92
N LYS A 37 7.73 -3.03 -5.22
CA LYS A 37 7.98 -4.06 -6.27
C LYS A 37 9.42 -4.56 -6.26
N GLU A 38 10.38 -3.66 -6.10
CA GLU A 38 11.79 -3.99 -6.07
C GLU A 38 12.11 -4.90 -4.88
N HIS A 39 11.78 -4.48 -3.65
CA HIS A 39 12.01 -5.26 -2.44
C HIS A 39 11.31 -6.63 -2.48
N LEU A 40 10.10 -6.72 -3.06
CA LEU A 40 9.40 -8.01 -3.23
C LEU A 40 10.15 -9.05 -4.07
N ARG A 41 11.05 -8.60 -4.95
CA ARG A 41 11.82 -9.44 -5.88
C ARG A 41 13.20 -9.78 -5.37
N VAL A 42 13.86 -8.84 -4.70
CA VAL A 42 15.30 -8.93 -4.41
C VAL A 42 15.64 -9.10 -2.93
N SER A 43 14.72 -8.76 -2.02
CA SER A 43 14.99 -8.81 -0.59
C SER A 43 14.85 -10.21 0.00
N THR A 44 15.61 -10.45 1.07
CA THR A 44 15.33 -11.54 2.02
C THR A 44 14.02 -11.27 2.77
N GLN A 45 13.53 -12.25 3.54
CA GLN A 45 12.33 -12.03 4.38
C GLN A 45 12.55 -10.92 5.41
N GLU A 46 13.66 -10.97 6.16
CA GLU A 46 14.02 -9.98 7.18
C GLU A 46 14.15 -8.56 6.59
N GLU A 47 14.84 -8.43 5.45
CA GLU A 47 14.95 -7.14 4.76
C GLU A 47 13.60 -6.60 4.28
N LEU A 48 12.69 -7.50 3.88
CA LEU A 48 11.35 -7.13 3.45
C LEU A 48 10.49 -6.71 4.65
N GLU A 49 10.59 -7.39 5.80
CA GLU A 49 9.91 -7.04 7.05
C GLU A 49 10.30 -5.63 7.52
N ASP A 50 11.61 -5.35 7.58
CA ASP A 50 12.14 -4.04 7.94
C ASP A 50 11.71 -2.96 6.94
N PHE A 51 11.73 -3.28 5.64
CA PHE A 51 11.25 -2.38 4.61
C PHE A 51 9.76 -2.05 4.78
N LEU A 52 8.91 -3.06 5.03
CA LEU A 52 7.46 -2.86 5.16
C LEU A 52 7.11 -1.98 6.37
N LYS A 53 7.85 -2.12 7.47
CA LYS A 53 7.75 -1.21 8.62
C LYS A 53 8.01 0.24 8.21
N ILE A 54 9.16 0.51 7.59
CA ILE A 54 9.53 1.86 7.13
C ILE A 54 8.51 2.39 6.12
N TYR A 55 8.06 1.51 5.22
CA TYR A 55 7.09 1.83 4.20
C TYR A 55 5.76 2.28 4.81
N LEU A 56 5.22 1.56 5.79
CA LEU A 56 4.00 1.93 6.51
C LEU A 56 4.15 3.26 7.26
N GLU A 57 5.27 3.45 7.96
CA GLU A 57 5.52 4.63 8.79
C GLU A 57 5.70 5.91 7.96
N LYS A 58 6.42 5.83 6.82
CA LYS A 58 6.93 7.02 6.11
C LYS A 58 6.37 7.18 4.71
N ASN A 59 6.06 6.09 4.02
CA ASN A 59 5.81 6.12 2.58
C ASN A 59 4.34 5.92 2.22
N TRP A 60 3.65 4.95 2.80
CA TRP A 60 2.32 4.51 2.38
C TRP A 60 1.32 5.67 2.28
N TYR A 61 1.11 6.41 3.36
CA TYR A 61 0.16 7.54 3.35
C TYR A 61 0.60 8.68 2.42
N GLN A 62 1.91 8.93 2.33
CA GLN A 62 2.46 9.95 1.42
C GLN A 62 2.32 9.52 -0.05
N ASN A 63 2.30 8.22 -0.30
CA ASN A 63 2.10 7.68 -1.63
C ASN A 63 0.69 7.94 -2.14
N LEU A 64 -0.30 8.00 -1.25
CA LEU A 64 -1.66 8.41 -1.60
C LEU A 64 -1.74 9.88 -2.06
N LYS A 65 -0.77 10.73 -1.74
CA LYS A 65 -0.80 12.15 -2.16
C LYS A 65 -0.93 12.27 -3.68
N GLY A 66 -2.04 12.87 -4.12
CA GLY A 66 -2.38 13.00 -5.54
C GLY A 66 -3.59 12.15 -5.95
N THR A 67 -3.99 11.15 -5.14
CA THR A 67 -5.21 10.36 -5.32
C THR A 67 -6.39 10.98 -4.59
N GLY A 68 -7.60 10.55 -4.94
CA GLY A 68 -8.84 10.92 -4.24
C GLY A 68 -8.92 10.44 -2.79
N SER A 69 -8.08 9.48 -2.38
CA SER A 69 -8.06 8.95 -1.01
C SER A 69 -7.26 9.83 -0.04
N TYR A 70 -6.31 10.64 -0.54
CA TYR A 70 -5.48 11.50 0.30
C TYR A 70 -6.31 12.59 0.95
N ASN A 71 -6.20 12.73 2.28
CA ASN A 71 -7.01 13.63 3.09
C ASN A 71 -8.53 13.40 3.03
N LEU A 72 -9.02 12.26 2.52
CA LEU A 72 -10.46 11.97 2.50
C LEU A 72 -11.09 12.02 3.90
N HIS A 73 -10.34 11.62 4.95
CA HIS A 73 -10.76 11.78 6.35
C HIS A 73 -11.06 13.22 6.77
N LYS A 74 -10.50 14.24 6.10
CA LYS A 74 -10.77 15.66 6.40
C LYS A 74 -12.13 16.11 5.85
N GLN A 75 -12.68 15.36 4.91
CA GLN A 75 -13.99 15.58 4.31
C GLN A 75 -15.06 14.73 5.00
N ALA A 76 -14.70 13.96 6.04
CA ALA A 76 -15.59 13.04 6.75
C ALA A 76 -16.88 13.67 7.33
N PRO A 77 -16.89 14.95 7.79
CA PRO A 77 -18.14 15.58 8.21
C PRO A 77 -19.16 15.74 7.06
N GLU A 78 -18.70 15.85 5.83
CA GLU A 78 -19.50 16.04 4.61
C GLU A 78 -19.69 14.73 3.82
N HIS A 79 -18.83 13.74 4.05
CA HIS A 79 -18.82 12.44 3.41
C HIS A 79 -18.84 11.32 4.47
N PRO A 80 -20.03 10.82 4.88
CA PRO A 80 -20.17 9.82 5.93
C PRO A 80 -19.57 8.44 5.59
N THR A 81 -19.10 8.25 4.35
CA THR A 81 -18.58 6.98 3.84
C THR A 81 -17.04 6.96 3.76
N PHE A 82 -16.34 7.42 4.80
CA PHE A 82 -14.88 7.27 4.87
C PHE A 82 -14.54 5.86 5.40
N PRO A 83 -14.00 4.94 4.56
CA PRO A 83 -13.78 3.55 4.95
C PRO A 83 -12.57 3.35 5.89
N GLY A 84 -11.80 4.42 6.16
CA GLY A 84 -10.51 4.34 6.84
C GLY A 84 -9.33 4.29 5.87
N TYR A 85 -8.14 4.14 6.43
CA TYR A 85 -6.89 3.99 5.70
C TYR A 85 -6.34 2.59 5.93
N TRP A 86 -6.23 1.80 4.86
CA TRP A 86 -5.88 0.39 4.95
C TRP A 86 -4.86 0.01 3.87
N ALA A 87 -3.65 -0.32 4.30
CA ALA A 87 -2.56 -0.82 3.48
C ALA A 87 -2.75 -2.31 3.16
N PHE A 88 -3.80 -2.63 2.41
CA PHE A 88 -4.15 -4.01 2.07
C PHE A 88 -3.05 -4.74 1.31
N GLU A 89 -2.28 -4.02 0.49
CA GLU A 89 -1.14 -4.57 -0.22
C GLU A 89 -0.05 -5.08 0.75
N VAL A 90 0.13 -4.44 1.90
CA VAL A 90 1.13 -4.86 2.89
C VAL A 90 0.69 -6.16 3.58
N ALA A 91 -0.56 -6.25 4.03
CA ALA A 91 -1.09 -7.47 4.63
C ALA A 91 -1.06 -8.65 3.65
N ALA A 92 -1.37 -8.40 2.38
CA ALA A 92 -1.33 -9.43 1.35
C ALA A 92 0.09 -9.95 1.10
N VAL A 93 1.09 -9.05 1.09
CA VAL A 93 2.51 -9.42 1.00
C VAL A 93 2.93 -10.27 2.19
N VAL A 94 2.63 -9.84 3.42
CA VAL A 94 2.96 -10.59 4.64
C VAL A 94 2.35 -12.00 4.58
N LYS A 95 1.07 -12.11 4.25
CA LYS A 95 0.36 -13.39 4.19
C LYS A 95 0.95 -14.36 3.16
N ILE A 96 1.28 -13.87 1.97
CA ILE A 96 1.80 -14.72 0.88
C ILE A 96 3.25 -15.13 1.11
N LYS A 97 4.06 -14.25 1.70
CA LYS A 97 5.48 -14.48 1.94
C LYS A 97 5.77 -15.10 3.31
N GLY A 98 4.77 -15.21 4.18
CA GLY A 98 4.92 -15.74 5.53
C GLY A 98 5.90 -14.93 6.37
N LEU A 99 5.78 -13.61 6.32
CA LEU A 99 6.68 -12.67 7.01
C LEU A 99 6.29 -12.53 8.48
N ASP A 100 7.27 -12.23 9.34
CA ASP A 100 7.03 -11.77 10.71
C ASP A 100 6.62 -10.29 10.70
N ASP A 101 5.37 -10.02 11.04
CA ASP A 101 4.81 -8.66 11.10
C ASP A 101 4.84 -8.03 12.50
N SER A 102 5.41 -8.72 13.49
CA SER A 102 5.39 -8.30 14.90
C SER A 102 5.91 -6.87 15.11
N SER A 103 6.87 -6.43 14.29
CA SER A 103 7.51 -5.12 14.41
C SER A 103 6.65 -3.93 13.96
N PHE A 104 5.55 -4.19 13.23
CA PHE A 104 4.63 -3.17 12.72
C PHE A 104 3.15 -3.55 12.85
N ARG A 105 2.83 -4.65 13.56
CA ARG A 105 1.48 -5.18 13.72
C ARG A 105 0.47 -4.17 14.26
N ASP A 106 0.90 -3.30 15.16
CA ASP A 106 0.05 -2.27 15.77
C ASP A 106 -0.06 -0.97 14.94
N HIS A 107 0.49 -0.94 13.72
CA HIS A 107 0.48 0.26 12.90
C HIS A 107 -0.94 0.60 12.42
N LYS A 108 -1.39 1.84 12.62
CA LYS A 108 -2.77 2.32 12.34
C LYS A 108 -3.32 2.12 10.93
N TYR A 109 -2.46 1.90 9.93
CA TYR A 109 -2.86 1.64 8.54
C TYR A 109 -2.76 0.16 8.17
N TYR A 110 -2.22 -0.68 9.05
CA TYR A 110 -1.99 -2.09 8.78
C TYR A 110 -3.21 -2.92 9.20
N PRO A 111 -3.86 -3.66 8.27
CA PRO A 111 -5.01 -4.48 8.62
C PRO A 111 -4.56 -5.85 9.15
N ASP A 112 -4.02 -5.87 10.37
CA ASP A 112 -3.45 -7.02 11.08
C ASP A 112 -4.37 -8.26 11.13
N ARG A 113 -5.69 -8.06 11.20
CA ARG A 113 -6.70 -9.13 11.23
C ARG A 113 -6.80 -9.93 9.94
N LEU A 114 -6.19 -9.47 8.85
CA LEU A 114 -6.18 -10.16 7.56
C LEU A 114 -5.00 -11.11 7.39
N VAL A 115 -4.05 -11.10 8.34
CA VAL A 115 -2.82 -11.91 8.31
C VAL A 115 -2.90 -13.02 9.34
#